data_AF-A0A2M6YHZ3-F1
#
_entry.id   AF-A0A2M6YHZ3-F1
#
_cell.length_a   1.000
_cell.length_b   1.000
_cell.length_c   1.000
_cell.angle_alpha   90.00
_cell.angle_beta   90.00
_cell.angle_gamma   90.00
#
_symmetry.space_group_name_H-M   'P 1'
#
loop_
_entity.id
_entity.type
_entity.pdbx_description
1 polymer ?
#
loop_
_entity_poly.entity_id
_entity_poly.type
_entity_poly.pdbx_seq_one_letter_code
_entity_poly.pdbx_strand_id
1 'polypeptide(L)' 'MQLYISGSLAYDRIMSFPGHFEDHILPNKIHVLNVCFNINGLVEKFG' A
#
# COMPACT_ATOMS: atom_id res chain seq x y z
N MET A 1 19.18 -23.27 -21.82
CA MET A 1 18.66 -21.91 -22.12
C MET A 1 18.74 -21.10 -20.83
N GLN A 2 19.44 -19.98 -20.82
CA GLN A 2 19.63 -19.16 -19.61
C GLN A 2 18.75 -17.90 -19.71
N LEU A 3 18.03 -17.60 -18.64
CA LEU A 3 17.14 -16.44 -18.54
C LEU A 3 17.70 -15.48 -17.50
N TYR A 4 17.96 -14.25 -17.91
CA TYR A 4 18.46 -13.19 -17.04
C TYR A 4 17.31 -12.23 -16.73
N ILE A 5 17.00 -12.09 -15.45
CA ILE A 5 15.97 -11.17 -14.96
C ILE A 5 16.69 -10.08 -14.16
N SER A 6 16.45 -8.84 -14.55
CA SER A 6 16.86 -7.66 -13.80
C SER A 6 15.61 -6.98 -13.26
N GLY A 7 15.61 -6.69 -11.96
CA GLY A 7 14.47 -6.13 -11.26
C GLY A 7 14.84 -5.70 -9.85
N SER A 8 13.85 -5.19 -9.12
CA SER A 8 14.01 -4.80 -7.73
C SER A 8 14.17 -6.02 -6.83
N LEU A 9 15.09 -5.92 -5.87
CA LEU A 9 15.16 -6.83 -4.72
C LEU A 9 14.70 -6.04 -3.50
N ALA A 10 13.59 -6.44 -2.88
CA ALA A 10 12.97 -5.67 -1.81
C ALA A 10 12.30 -6.56 -0.76
N TYR A 11 12.05 -5.96 0.40
CA TYR A 11 11.12 -6.48 1.39
C TYR A 11 9.80 -5.74 1.25
N ASP A 12 8.72 -6.49 1.08
CA ASP A 12 7.38 -5.95 0.98
C ASP A 12 6.78 -5.79 2.38
N ARG A 13 6.27 -4.60 2.68
CA ARG A 13 5.53 -4.28 3.90
C ARG A 13 4.08 -4.00 3.55
N ILE A 14 3.25 -5.03 3.64
CA ILE A 14 1.87 -5.00 3.15
C ILE A 14 0.93 -4.77 4.33
N MET A 15 0.08 -3.74 4.20
CA MET A 15 -0.95 -3.39 5.19
C MET A 15 -2.31 -3.35 4.49
N SER A 16 -3.22 -4.23 4.92
CA SER A 16 -4.56 -4.32 4.34
C SER A 16 -5.55 -3.50 5.15
N PHE A 17 -6.18 -2.52 4.51
CA PHE A 17 -7.29 -1.75 5.07
C PHE A 17 -8.62 -2.43 4.69
N PRO A 18 -9.49 -2.81 5.65
CA PRO A 18 -10.73 -3.52 5.37
C PRO A 18 -11.86 -2.58 4.90
N GLY A 19 -11.62 -1.78 3.87
CA GLY A 19 -12.57 -0.83 3.28
C GLY A 19 -12.02 -0.19 2.01
N HIS A 20 -12.79 0.73 1.42
CA HIS A 20 -12.33 1.49 0.25
C HIS A 20 -11.79 2.86 0.66
N PHE A 21 -10.70 3.29 0.02
CA PHE A 21 -10.13 4.62 0.29
C PHE A 21 -11.06 5.75 -0.15
N GLU A 22 -11.88 5.54 -1.19
CA GLU A 22 -12.83 6.53 -1.69
C GLU A 22 -13.87 6.95 -0.65
N ASP A 23 -14.26 6.04 0.24
CA ASP A 23 -15.21 6.33 1.34
C ASP A 23 -14.63 7.29 2.39
N HIS A 24 -13.30 7.42 2.43
CA HIS A 24 -12.56 8.15 3.46
C HIS A 24 -11.83 9.38 2.91
N ILE A 25 -11.83 9.57 1.59
CA ILE A 25 -11.18 10.69 0.92
C ILE A 25 -12.25 11.62 0.40
N LEU A 26 -12.24 12.87 0.86
CA LEU A 26 -13.15 13.91 0.40
C LEU A 26 -12.55 14.63 -0.82
N PRO A 27 -13.11 14.49 -2.04
CA PRO A 27 -12.49 15.06 -3.24
C PRO A 27 -12.35 16.58 -3.19
N ASN A 28 -13.32 17.25 -2.57
CA ASN A 28 -13.31 18.71 -2.39
C ASN A 28 -12.23 19.21 -1.41
N LYS A 29 -11.64 18.34 -0.58
CA LYS A 29 -10.56 18.66 0.36
C LYS A 29 -9.21 18.05 -0.01
N ILE A 30 -9.03 17.59 -1.25
CA ILE A 30 -7.79 16.92 -1.67
C ILE A 30 -6.53 17.79 -1.50
N HIS A 31 -6.69 19.11 -1.59
CA HIS A 31 -5.63 20.09 -1.37
C HIS A 31 -5.11 20.12 0.08
N VAL A 32 -5.89 19.60 1.04
CA VAL A 32 -5.50 19.41 2.45
C VAL A 32 -5.92 17.99 2.86
N LEU A 33 -5.30 16.99 2.26
CA LEU A 33 -5.58 15.59 2.55
C LEU A 33 -5.10 15.22 3.96
N ASN A 34 -6.03 14.87 4.85
CA ASN A 34 -5.74 14.32 6.17
C ASN A 34 -6.58 13.06 6.37
N VAL A 35 -5.92 11.91 6.43
CA VAL A 35 -6.53 10.58 6.53
C VAL A 35 -5.78 9.73 7.54
N CYS A 36 -6.51 8.87 8.26
CA CYS A 36 -5.95 7.87 9.16
C CYS A 36 -6.70 6.56 8.95
N PHE A 37 -5.99 5.51 8.56
CA PHE A 37 -6.57 4.20 8.28
C PHE A 37 -6.20 3.25 9.41
N ASN A 38 -7.22 2.75 10.11
CA ASN A 38 -7.01 1.70 11.09
C ASN A 38 -6.85 0.35 10.38
N ILE A 39 -5.73 -0.32 10.63
CA ILE A 39 -5.39 -1.61 10.01
C ILE A 39 -5.29 -2.70 11.08
N ASN A 40 -5.52 -3.94 10.68
CA ASN A 40 -5.44 -5.08 11.59
C ASN A 40 -3.99 -5.54 11.85
N GLY A 41 -3.06 -5.18 10.97
CA GLY A 41 -1.65 -5.53 11.11
C GLY A 41 -0.82 -5.26 9.87
N LEU A 42 0.49 -5.44 10.03
CA LEU A 42 1.51 -5.35 8.99
C LEU A 42 2.05 -6.75 8.69
N VAL A 43 2.16 -7.10 7.41
CA VAL A 43 2.82 -8.33 6.95
C VAL A 43 4.09 -7.97 6.20
N GLU A 44 5.24 -8.47 6.65
CA GLU A 44 6.51 -8.35 5.92
C GLU A 44 6.78 -9.63 5.12
N LYS A 45 7.12 -9.49 3.82
CA LYS A 45 7.50 -10.61 2.95
C LYS A 45 8.81 -10.30 2.23
N PHE A 46 9.63 -11.31 2.00
CA PHE A 46 10.79 -11.19 1.12
C PHE A 46 10.32 -11.35 -0.34
N GLY A 47 10.66 -10.37 -1.18
CA GLY A 47 10.28 -10.32 -2.60
C GLY A 47 11.27 -10.99 -3.54
#